data_AF-A0A2V1BLB3-F1
#
_entry.id   AF-A0A2V1BLB3-F1
#
_cell.length_a   1.000
_cell.length_b   1.000
_cell.length_c   1.000
_cell.angle_alpha   90.00
_cell.angle_beta   90.00
_cell.angle_gamma   90.00
#
_symmetry.space_group_name_H-M   'P 1'
#
loop_
_entity.id
_entity.type
_entity.pdbx_description
1 polymer ?
#
loop_
_entity_poly.entity_id
_entity_poly.type
_entity_poly.pdbx_seq_one_letter_code
_entity_poly.pdbx_strand_id
1 'polypeptide(L)'
;MKEIEVLELEENDLDRLALNARVLINAIDPYHRFSSPVLAACTRNGAFYVDCTTETLWIQDMIGKYQSGAIDSGAVIIPAMSLSSSPPGIIAWHFRGNQLQQTRYVPPASRFAAVTIQALTWIGTILLAFPLFRSLLGNIAIPQGIGPTIENSRTVESVEFKTVGFVEGEDAPRANGYVCLQGVNRAKAAENEGRDLSGGGGIFTPSSLGMSFVERLRKVGVVIEAENL
;
A
#
# COMPACT_ATOMS: atom_id res chain seq x y z
N MET A 1 7.02 29.33 6.93
CA MET A 1 6.28 28.08 7.21
C MET A 1 6.97 27.44 8.41
N LYS A 2 6.26 27.10 9.49
CA LYS A 2 6.89 26.30 10.56
C LYS A 2 7.24 24.94 9.94
N GLU A 3 8.50 24.53 10.02
CA GLU A 3 8.93 23.22 9.48
C GLU A 3 8.39 22.06 10.32
N ILE A 4 8.12 22.30 11.61
CA ILE A 4 7.62 21.29 12.55
C ILE A 4 6.55 21.93 13.44
N GLU A 5 5.41 21.28 13.53
CA GLU A 5 4.31 21.62 14.43
C GLU A 5 4.01 20.41 15.31
N VAL A 6 3.95 20.63 16.62
CA VAL A 6 3.61 19.59 17.60
C VAL A 6 2.11 19.72 17.90
N LEU A 7 1.41 18.59 17.86
CA LEU A 7 -0.04 18.49 17.98
C LEU A 7 -0.36 17.32 18.90
N GLU A 8 -1.44 17.43 19.65
CA GLU A 8 -2.02 16.28 20.34
C GLU A 8 -3.07 15.60 19.45
N LEU A 9 -3.35 14.32 19.69
CA LEU A 9 -4.41 13.57 18.98
C LEU A 9 -5.81 13.93 19.51
N GLU A 10 -5.99 15.21 19.81
CA GLU A 10 -7.24 15.80 20.30
C GLU A 10 -7.99 16.45 19.13
N GLU A 11 -9.31 16.48 19.24
CA GLU A 11 -10.19 16.86 18.13
C GLU A 11 -9.89 18.26 17.56
N ASN A 12 -9.71 19.25 18.44
CA ASN A 12 -9.43 20.64 18.04
C ASN A 12 -8.11 20.79 17.27
N ASP A 13 -7.07 20.06 17.70
CA ASP A 13 -5.75 20.11 17.07
C ASP A 13 -5.77 19.46 15.69
N LEU A 14 -6.46 18.32 15.57
CA LEU A 14 -6.61 17.60 14.31
C LEU A 14 -7.53 18.34 13.33
N ASP A 15 -8.58 19.00 13.81
CA ASP A 15 -9.44 19.83 12.98
C ASP A 15 -8.66 21.03 12.44
N ARG A 16 -7.87 21.69 13.29
CA ARG A 16 -6.99 22.78 12.86
C ARG A 16 -5.95 22.29 11.85
N LEU A 17 -5.38 21.11 12.03
CA LEU A 17 -4.46 20.52 11.07
C LEU A 17 -5.18 20.26 9.73
N ALA A 18 -6.34 19.63 9.76
CA ALA A 18 -7.12 19.30 8.58
C ALA A 18 -7.56 20.55 7.80
N LEU A 19 -8.00 21.61 8.49
CA LEU A 19 -8.39 22.88 7.87
C LEU A 19 -7.23 23.60 7.17
N ASN A 20 -6.02 23.46 7.70
CA ASN A 20 -4.82 24.07 7.12
C ASN A 20 -4.12 23.16 6.09
N ALA A 21 -4.51 21.89 6.02
CA ALA A 21 -3.93 20.91 5.12
C ALA A 21 -4.82 20.68 3.92
N ARG A 22 -4.23 20.83 2.73
CA ARG A 22 -4.87 20.39 1.49
C ARG A 22 -4.91 18.86 1.39
N VAL A 23 -3.80 18.23 1.75
CA VAL A 23 -3.60 16.77 1.79
C VAL A 23 -2.85 16.45 3.07
N LEU A 24 -3.38 15.53 3.85
CA LEU A 24 -2.76 14.99 5.05
C LEU A 24 -2.21 13.60 4.72
N ILE A 25 -0.89 13.44 4.87
CA ILE A 25 -0.20 12.16 4.71
C ILE A 25 0.05 11.58 6.09
N ASN A 26 -0.62 10.48 6.41
CA ASN A 26 -0.52 9.84 7.71
C ASN A 26 0.42 8.63 7.66
N ALA A 27 1.57 8.76 8.32
CA ALA A 27 2.57 7.73 8.46
C ALA A 27 2.70 7.23 9.92
N ILE A 28 1.64 7.36 10.71
CA ILE A 28 1.60 6.96 12.13
C ILE A 28 0.96 5.58 12.25
N ASP A 29 1.76 4.62 12.72
CA ASP A 29 1.38 3.23 12.96
C ASP A 29 1.47 2.94 14.48
N PRO A 30 0.65 2.06 15.08
CA PRO A 30 -0.57 1.38 14.59
C PRO A 30 -1.75 2.29 14.21
N TYR A 31 -2.32 2.07 13.02
CA TYR A 31 -3.45 2.86 12.48
C TYR A 31 -4.74 2.66 13.26
N HIS A 32 -5.10 1.43 13.63
CA HIS A 32 -6.27 1.17 14.45
C HIS A 32 -6.26 1.93 15.79
N ARG A 33 -5.07 2.23 16.31
CA ARG A 33 -4.89 2.90 17.59
C ARG A 33 -4.90 4.42 17.46
N PHE A 34 -4.21 4.97 16.46
CA PHE A 34 -3.91 6.41 16.42
C PHE A 34 -4.58 7.15 15.26
N SER A 35 -4.97 6.46 14.19
CA SER A 35 -5.31 7.10 12.92
C SER A 35 -6.82 7.33 12.72
N SER A 36 -7.66 6.65 13.50
CA SER A 36 -9.12 6.87 13.48
C SER A 36 -9.53 8.35 13.70
N PRO A 37 -9.02 9.07 14.71
CA PRO A 37 -9.37 10.48 14.91
C PRO A 37 -8.82 11.41 13.81
N VAL A 38 -7.67 11.07 13.22
CA VAL A 38 -7.06 11.82 12.11
C VAL A 38 -7.94 11.73 10.87
N LEU A 39 -8.37 10.52 10.51
CA LEU A 39 -9.27 10.29 9.38
C LEU A 39 -10.61 10.99 9.61
N ALA A 40 -11.16 10.91 10.81
CA ALA A 40 -12.40 11.60 11.18
C ALA A 40 -12.30 13.12 10.99
N ALA A 41 -11.20 13.75 11.42
CA ALA A 41 -10.96 15.17 11.23
C ALA A 41 -10.88 15.55 9.74
N CYS A 42 -10.21 14.74 8.91
CA CYS A 42 -10.18 14.95 7.47
C CYS A 42 -11.58 14.85 6.86
N THR A 43 -12.35 13.83 7.27
CA THR A 43 -13.74 13.63 6.84
C THR A 43 -14.66 14.79 7.24
N ARG A 44 -14.50 15.38 8.42
CA ARG A 44 -15.32 16.54 8.83
C ARG A 44 -14.97 17.81 8.07
N ASN A 45 -13.69 18.06 7.83
CA ASN A 45 -13.20 19.33 7.30
C ASN A 45 -13.00 19.34 5.78
N GLY A 46 -13.32 18.25 5.08
CA GLY A 46 -13.14 18.17 3.62
C GLY A 46 -11.68 18.02 3.18
N ALA A 47 -10.77 17.71 4.10
CA ALA A 47 -9.34 17.58 3.80
C ALA A 47 -9.04 16.23 3.15
N PHE A 48 -8.10 16.20 2.20
CA PHE A 48 -7.71 14.95 1.58
C PHE A 48 -6.79 14.17 2.53
N TYR A 49 -6.91 12.85 2.53
CA TYR A 49 -6.14 11.98 3.41
C TYR A 49 -5.53 10.84 2.62
N VAL A 50 -4.26 10.53 2.88
CA VAL A 50 -3.56 9.38 2.32
C VAL A 50 -2.73 8.70 3.41
N ASP A 51 -2.71 7.36 3.43
CA ASP A 51 -1.82 6.61 4.31
C ASP A 51 -1.24 5.36 3.63
N CYS A 52 -0.31 4.69 4.31
CA CYS A 52 0.30 3.44 3.86
C CYS A 52 -0.17 2.21 4.65
N THR A 53 -1.34 2.26 5.29
CA THR A 53 -1.80 1.18 6.17
C THR A 53 -1.96 -0.15 5.45
N THR A 54 -1.76 -1.24 6.19
CA THR A 54 -2.08 -2.61 5.73
C THR A 54 -3.19 -3.26 6.57
N GLU A 55 -3.79 -2.50 7.50
CA GLU A 55 -4.76 -2.98 8.47
C GLU A 55 -6.17 -3.08 7.84
N THR A 56 -6.40 -4.14 7.06
CA THR A 56 -7.61 -4.27 6.23
C THR A 56 -8.92 -4.20 7.04
N LEU A 57 -8.95 -4.76 8.26
CA LEU A 57 -10.13 -4.69 9.13
C LEU A 57 -10.41 -3.24 9.58
N TRP A 58 -9.37 -2.49 9.91
CA TRP A 58 -9.52 -1.08 10.26
C TRP A 58 -10.02 -0.25 9.06
N ILE A 59 -9.49 -0.50 7.86
CA ILE A 59 -9.97 0.16 6.63
C ILE A 59 -11.47 -0.11 6.44
N GLN A 60 -11.90 -1.37 6.59
CA GLN A 60 -13.30 -1.75 6.47
C GLN A 60 -14.18 -1.00 7.48
N ASP A 61 -13.73 -0.90 8.74
CA ASP A 61 -14.43 -0.14 9.78
C ASP A 61 -14.51 1.35 9.44
N MET A 62 -13.44 1.95 8.91
CA MET A 62 -13.41 3.37 8.53
C MET A 62 -14.34 3.66 7.36
N ILE A 63 -14.39 2.78 6.35
CA ILE A 63 -15.36 2.86 5.26
C ILE A 63 -16.78 2.83 5.83
N GLY A 64 -17.08 1.88 6.72
CA GLY A 64 -18.40 1.78 7.34
C GLY A 64 -18.81 3.03 8.13
N LYS A 65 -17.86 3.68 8.81
CA LYS A 65 -18.12 4.84 9.69
C LYS A 65 -18.16 6.18 8.96
N TYR A 66 -17.29 6.38 7.98
CA TYR A 66 -16.96 7.72 7.46
C TYR A 66 -17.22 7.91 5.97
N GLN A 67 -17.68 6.87 5.24
CA GLN A 67 -17.95 6.99 3.81
C GLN A 67 -18.96 8.12 3.49
N SER A 68 -20.08 8.18 4.20
CA SER A 68 -21.09 9.22 3.98
C SER A 68 -20.54 10.61 4.29
N GLY A 69 -19.91 10.79 5.45
CA GLY A 69 -19.31 12.08 5.82
C GLY A 69 -18.23 12.54 4.85
N ALA A 70 -17.49 11.61 4.23
CA ALA A 70 -16.45 11.96 3.25
C ALA A 70 -17.08 12.42 1.93
N ILE A 71 -18.20 11.80 1.52
CA ILE A 71 -18.99 12.24 0.38
C ILE A 71 -19.57 13.64 0.64
N ASP A 72 -20.19 13.84 1.80
CA ASP A 72 -20.88 15.09 2.17
C ASP A 72 -19.93 16.29 2.28
N SER A 73 -18.74 16.08 2.84
CA SER A 73 -17.71 17.12 2.98
C SER A 73 -16.89 17.35 1.71
N GLY A 74 -16.94 16.42 0.74
CA GLY A 74 -16.03 16.41 -0.40
C GLY A 74 -14.61 15.92 -0.07
N ALA A 75 -14.36 15.40 1.14
CA ALA A 75 -13.07 14.83 1.50
C ALA A 75 -12.74 13.59 0.66
N VAL A 76 -11.52 13.50 0.14
CA VAL A 76 -11.02 12.32 -0.57
C VAL A 76 -10.05 11.59 0.35
N ILE A 77 -10.42 10.37 0.75
CA ILE A 77 -9.66 9.54 1.69
C ILE A 77 -9.15 8.32 0.93
N ILE A 78 -7.83 8.12 0.86
CA ILE A 78 -7.20 7.00 0.16
C ILE A 78 -6.32 6.21 1.15
N PRO A 79 -6.90 5.26 1.90
CA PRO A 79 -6.10 4.37 2.74
C PRO A 79 -5.35 3.33 1.89
N ALA A 80 -4.27 2.79 2.45
CA ALA A 80 -3.46 1.73 1.85
C ALA A 80 -2.79 2.13 0.52
N MET A 81 -2.37 3.38 0.43
CA MET A 81 -1.54 3.93 -0.64
C MET A 81 -0.06 3.63 -0.35
N SER A 82 0.31 2.37 -0.54
CA SER A 82 1.68 1.92 -0.35
C SER A 82 2.09 0.96 -1.44
N LEU A 83 3.40 0.89 -1.69
CA LEU A 83 3.98 -0.01 -2.69
C LEU A 83 3.62 -1.48 -2.44
N SER A 84 3.28 -1.88 -1.22
CA SER A 84 2.84 -3.24 -0.91
C SER A 84 1.34 -3.47 -1.10
N SER A 85 0.52 -2.42 -1.03
CA SER A 85 -0.95 -2.53 -1.03
C SER A 85 -1.59 -2.10 -2.36
N SER A 86 -1.00 -1.10 -3.03
CA SER A 86 -1.53 -0.51 -4.25
C SER A 86 -1.37 -1.42 -5.47
N PRO A 87 -0.22 -2.08 -5.72
CA PRO A 87 -0.07 -2.98 -6.86
C PRO A 87 -1.05 -4.17 -6.81
N PRO A 88 -1.22 -4.89 -5.69
CA PRO A 88 -2.25 -5.93 -5.61
C PRO A 88 -3.66 -5.38 -5.84
N GLY A 89 -3.99 -4.19 -5.33
CA GLY A 89 -5.30 -3.56 -5.54
C GLY A 89 -5.58 -3.22 -7.00
N ILE A 90 -4.58 -2.70 -7.72
CA ILE A 90 -4.69 -2.38 -9.15
C ILE A 90 -4.90 -3.65 -9.97
N ILE A 91 -4.16 -4.72 -9.67
CA ILE A 91 -4.32 -5.97 -10.41
C ILE A 91 -5.68 -6.61 -10.10
N ALA A 92 -6.14 -6.57 -8.85
CA ALA A 92 -7.48 -7.03 -8.48
C ALA A 92 -8.58 -6.29 -9.28
N TRP A 93 -8.44 -4.97 -9.46
CA TRP A 93 -9.35 -4.20 -10.29
C TRP A 93 -9.32 -4.66 -11.76
N HIS A 94 -8.12 -4.86 -12.31
CA HIS A 94 -7.97 -5.31 -13.70
C HIS A 94 -8.55 -6.70 -13.94
N PHE A 95 -8.35 -7.62 -13.00
CA PHE A 95 -8.91 -8.98 -13.04
C PHE A 95 -10.42 -9.02 -12.87
N ARG A 96 -11.00 -8.13 -12.06
CA ARG A 96 -12.47 -8.02 -11.93
C ARG A 96 -13.13 -7.75 -13.28
N GLY A 97 -12.54 -6.89 -14.12
CA GLY A 97 -13.05 -6.61 -15.47
C GLY A 97 -13.15 -7.87 -16.36
N ASN A 98 -12.31 -8.87 -16.08
CA ASN A 98 -12.26 -10.15 -16.80
C ASN A 98 -12.92 -11.31 -16.03
N GLN A 99 -13.69 -11.04 -14.97
CA GLN A 99 -14.31 -12.06 -14.09
C GLN A 99 -13.31 -13.03 -13.43
N LEU A 100 -12.08 -12.58 -13.20
CA LEU A 100 -11.04 -13.39 -12.55
C LEU A 100 -10.94 -13.04 -11.06
N GLN A 101 -10.87 -14.06 -10.21
CA GLN A 101 -10.53 -13.93 -8.80
C GLN A 101 -9.01 -13.95 -8.62
N GLN A 102 -8.49 -12.95 -7.93
CA GLN A 102 -7.09 -12.94 -7.51
C GLN A 102 -6.95 -13.74 -6.21
N THR A 103 -6.18 -14.82 -6.23
CA THR A 103 -5.85 -15.53 -4.99
C THR A 103 -4.57 -14.94 -4.40
N ARG A 104 -4.61 -14.62 -3.10
CA ARG A 104 -3.41 -14.21 -2.33
C ARG A 104 -2.49 -15.40 -2.03
N TYR A 105 -2.90 -16.61 -2.38
CA TYR A 105 -2.26 -17.85 -2.00
C TYR A 105 -1.66 -18.53 -3.22
N VAL A 106 -0.34 -18.42 -3.37
CA VAL A 106 0.44 -19.34 -4.20
C VAL A 106 0.74 -20.54 -3.32
N PRO A 107 0.09 -21.71 -3.51
CA PRO A 107 0.39 -22.88 -2.71
C PRO A 107 1.87 -23.25 -2.89
N PRO A 108 2.56 -23.68 -1.81
CA PRO A 108 3.89 -24.24 -1.94
C PRO A 108 3.83 -25.46 -2.86
N ALA A 109 4.84 -25.61 -3.73
CA ALA A 109 4.89 -26.66 -4.76
C ALA A 109 4.70 -28.08 -4.18
N SER A 110 4.97 -28.28 -2.89
CA SER A 110 4.56 -29.47 -2.14
C SER A 110 4.44 -29.18 -0.63
N ARG A 111 3.75 -30.06 0.09
CA ARG A 111 3.71 -30.03 1.57
C ARG A 111 5.10 -30.21 2.19
N PHE A 112 5.96 -31.00 1.54
CA PHE A 112 7.36 -31.14 1.96
C PHE A 112 8.13 -29.83 1.86
N ALA A 113 7.99 -29.10 0.74
CA ALA A 113 8.61 -27.79 0.59
C ALA A 113 8.15 -26.80 1.68
N ALA A 114 6.86 -26.81 2.00
CA ALA A 114 6.29 -25.96 3.06
C ALA A 114 6.91 -26.27 4.44
N VAL A 115 6.98 -27.55 4.81
CA VAL A 115 7.57 -27.99 6.09
C VAL A 115 9.06 -27.66 6.16
N THR A 116 9.80 -27.86 5.06
CA THR A 116 11.22 -27.54 4.98
C THR A 116 11.47 -26.04 5.15
N ILE A 117 10.70 -25.19 4.46
CA ILE A 117 10.80 -23.73 4.62
C ILE A 117 10.54 -23.34 6.08
N GLN A 118 9.46 -23.85 6.67
CA GLN A 118 9.11 -23.55 8.06
C GLN A 118 10.20 -23.97 9.04
N ALA A 119 10.75 -25.18 8.88
CA ALA A 119 11.83 -25.69 9.72
C ALA A 119 13.10 -24.85 9.60
N LEU A 120 13.50 -24.50 8.37
CA LEU A 120 14.67 -23.65 8.12
C LEU A 120 14.51 -22.24 8.69
N THR A 121 13.33 -21.64 8.58
CA THR A 121 13.04 -20.34 9.18
C THR A 121 13.17 -20.40 10.70
N TRP A 122 12.57 -21.41 11.36
CA TRP A 122 12.68 -21.58 12.81
C TRP A 122 14.11 -21.80 13.27
N ILE A 123 14.84 -22.71 12.60
CA ILE A 123 16.25 -22.97 12.90
C ILE A 123 17.07 -21.70 12.72
N GLY A 124 16.88 -20.96 11.62
CA GLY A 124 17.57 -19.70 11.36
C GLY A 124 17.30 -18.64 12.42
N THR A 125 16.04 -18.45 12.82
CA THR A 125 15.66 -17.50 13.88
C THR A 125 16.27 -17.89 15.22
N ILE A 126 16.25 -19.18 15.58
CA ILE A 126 16.86 -19.69 16.81
C ILE A 126 18.38 -19.49 16.77
N LEU A 127 19.05 -19.81 15.66
CA LEU A 127 20.48 -19.61 15.49
C LEU A 127 20.87 -18.13 15.63
N LEU A 128 20.08 -17.20 15.06
CA LEU A 128 20.29 -15.76 15.20
C LEU A 128 20.12 -15.23 16.63
N ALA A 129 19.38 -15.95 17.48
CA ALA A 129 19.26 -15.62 18.90
C ALA A 129 20.56 -15.92 19.67
N PHE A 130 21.43 -16.82 19.16
CA PHE A 130 22.72 -17.12 19.77
C PHE A 130 23.80 -16.10 19.38
N PRO A 131 24.47 -15.44 20.35
CA PRO A 131 25.45 -14.39 20.09
C PRO A 131 26.62 -14.80 19.20
N LEU A 132 27.06 -16.06 19.31
CA LEU A 132 28.15 -16.62 18.50
C LEU A 132 27.80 -16.62 17.00
N PHE A 133 26.58 -17.03 16.66
CA PHE A 133 26.11 -17.09 15.28
C PHE A 133 25.88 -15.69 14.71
N ARG A 134 25.36 -14.78 15.54
CA ARG A 134 25.20 -13.36 15.18
C ARG A 134 26.53 -12.67 14.93
N SER A 135 27.56 -12.96 15.74
CA SER A 135 28.91 -12.43 15.55
C SER A 135 29.56 -12.95 14.26
N LEU A 136 29.30 -14.20 13.89
CA LEU A 136 29.80 -14.79 12.64
C LEU A 136 29.20 -14.11 11.40
N LEU A 137 27.93 -13.71 11.49
CA LEU A 137 27.20 -12.99 10.43
C LEU A 137 27.48 -11.48 10.41
N GLY A 138 28.11 -10.93 11.44
CA GLY A 138 28.42 -9.49 11.54
C GLY A 138 29.28 -8.97 10.39
N ASN A 139 30.13 -9.82 9.80
CA ASN A 139 30.98 -9.47 8.66
C ASN A 139 30.27 -9.55 7.29
N ILE A 140 29.05 -10.13 7.25
CA ILE A 140 28.21 -10.24 6.05
C ILE A 140 27.07 -9.21 6.10
N ALA A 141 26.78 -8.66 7.28
CA ALA A 141 25.75 -7.66 7.47
C ALA A 141 26.11 -6.37 6.70
N ILE A 142 25.16 -5.90 5.90
CA ILE A 142 25.28 -4.64 5.16
C ILE A 142 25.45 -3.51 6.20
N PRO A 143 26.51 -2.69 6.09
CA PRO A 143 26.70 -1.55 6.99
C PRO A 143 25.47 -0.64 6.95
N GLN A 144 25.00 -0.23 8.12
CA GLN A 144 23.86 0.69 8.21
C GLN A 144 24.19 2.01 7.51
N GLY A 145 23.26 2.51 6.69
CA GLY A 145 23.42 3.76 5.94
C GLY A 145 23.97 3.61 4.51
N ILE A 146 24.27 2.39 4.06
CA ILE A 146 24.60 2.12 2.65
C ILE A 146 23.29 1.90 1.88
N GLY A 147 22.59 2.99 1.61
CA GLY A 147 21.52 3.03 0.62
C GLY A 147 21.99 3.79 -0.63
N PRO A 148 21.50 3.44 -1.82
CA PRO A 148 21.67 4.30 -2.98
C PRO A 148 21.15 5.72 -2.68
N THR A 149 21.81 6.75 -3.25
CA THR A 149 21.30 8.12 -3.17
C THR A 149 19.93 8.20 -3.86
N ILE A 150 19.08 9.18 -3.51
CA ILE A 150 17.75 9.33 -4.12
C ILE A 150 17.82 9.34 -5.66
N GLU A 151 18.88 9.93 -6.24
CA GLU A 151 19.12 9.95 -7.68
C GLU A 151 19.50 8.58 -8.25
N ASN A 152 20.30 7.79 -7.54
CA ASN A 152 20.67 6.43 -7.93
C ASN A 152 19.51 5.43 -7.72
N SER A 153 18.72 5.59 -6.66
CA SER A 153 17.50 4.79 -6.43
C SER A 153 16.49 4.92 -7.57
N ARG A 154 16.42 6.09 -8.23
CA ARG A 154 15.49 6.31 -9.36
C ARG A 154 15.77 5.45 -10.58
N THR A 155 17.00 4.95 -10.76
CA THR A 155 17.41 4.14 -11.91
C THR A 155 17.62 2.67 -11.57
N VAL A 156 17.91 2.36 -10.30
CA VAL A 156 18.29 1.01 -9.87
C VAL A 156 17.15 0.29 -9.14
N GLU A 157 16.25 1.01 -8.46
CA GLU A 157 15.17 0.36 -7.71
C GLU A 157 13.98 0.06 -8.61
N SER A 158 13.74 -1.23 -8.80
CA SER A 158 12.49 -1.75 -9.31
C SER A 158 11.85 -2.70 -8.30
N VAL A 159 10.52 -2.70 -8.26
CA VAL A 159 9.75 -3.71 -7.53
C VAL A 159 8.79 -4.37 -8.49
N GLU A 160 8.87 -5.70 -8.57
CA GLU A 160 7.99 -6.52 -9.41
C GLU A 160 6.98 -7.27 -8.54
N PHE A 161 5.70 -7.09 -8.86
CA PHE A 161 4.59 -7.85 -8.30
C PHE A 161 4.04 -8.77 -9.38
N LYS A 162 4.09 -10.08 -9.09
CA LYS A 162 3.50 -11.12 -9.93
C LYS A 162 2.30 -11.71 -9.22
N THR A 163 1.22 -11.88 -9.95
CA THR A 163 0.00 -12.51 -9.43
C THR A 163 -0.64 -13.36 -10.50
N VAL A 164 -1.46 -14.31 -10.06
CA VAL A 164 -2.22 -15.22 -10.91
C VAL A 164 -3.72 -14.97 -10.71
N GLY A 165 -4.49 -15.02 -11.79
CA GLY A 165 -5.94 -14.89 -11.81
C GLY A 165 -6.57 -16.24 -12.10
N PHE A 166 -7.63 -16.58 -11.37
CA PHE A 166 -8.39 -17.83 -11.50
C PHE A 166 -9.85 -17.52 -11.88
N VAL A 167 -10.50 -18.43 -12.59
CA VAL A 167 -11.96 -18.39 -12.75
C VAL A 167 -12.60 -19.11 -11.57
N GLU A 168 -13.73 -18.60 -11.08
CA GLU A 168 -14.45 -19.20 -9.97
C GLU A 168 -14.82 -20.67 -10.29
N GLY A 169 -14.31 -21.60 -9.48
CA GLY A 169 -14.51 -23.04 -9.68
C GLY A 169 -13.42 -23.76 -10.48
N GLU A 170 -12.38 -23.08 -10.95
CA GLU A 170 -11.24 -23.69 -11.64
C GLU A 170 -9.94 -23.61 -10.81
N ASP A 171 -9.22 -24.74 -10.74
CA ASP A 171 -7.90 -24.81 -10.08
C ASP A 171 -6.74 -24.39 -11.00
N ALA A 172 -7.00 -24.19 -12.29
CA ALA A 172 -5.99 -23.77 -13.27
C ALA A 172 -5.94 -22.23 -13.38
N PRO A 173 -4.74 -21.62 -13.34
CA PRO A 173 -4.61 -20.19 -13.54
C PRO A 173 -4.97 -19.83 -15.00
N ARG A 174 -5.73 -18.74 -15.15
CA ARG A 174 -6.22 -18.23 -16.45
C ARG A 174 -5.57 -16.93 -16.89
N ALA A 175 -4.92 -16.22 -15.98
CA ALA A 175 -4.15 -15.03 -16.31
C ALA A 175 -2.98 -14.83 -15.35
N ASN A 176 -1.95 -14.16 -15.84
CA ASN A 176 -0.90 -13.58 -15.02
C ASN A 176 -1.04 -12.06 -15.01
N GLY A 177 -0.86 -11.46 -13.84
CA GLY A 177 -0.80 -10.02 -13.65
C GLY A 177 0.60 -9.63 -13.22
N TYR A 178 1.12 -8.57 -13.85
CA TYR A 178 2.45 -8.05 -13.64
C TYR A 178 2.37 -6.55 -13.36
N VAL A 179 2.94 -6.13 -12.24
CA VAL A 179 3.18 -4.70 -11.97
C VAL A 179 4.65 -4.52 -11.68
N CYS A 180 5.34 -3.75 -12.53
CA CYS A 180 6.72 -3.35 -12.32
C CYS A 180 6.79 -1.85 -12.05
N LEU A 181 7.25 -1.50 -10.86
CA LEU A 181 7.45 -0.14 -10.39
C LEU A 181 8.93 0.22 -10.57
N GLN A 182 9.29 0.89 -11.67
CA GLN A 182 10.64 1.42 -11.85
C GLN A 182 10.75 2.83 -11.26
N GLY A 183 11.74 3.05 -10.38
CA GLY A 183 11.94 4.34 -9.74
C GLY A 183 10.80 4.68 -8.77
N VAL A 184 10.67 3.87 -7.72
CA VAL A 184 9.68 3.89 -6.62
C VAL A 184 9.18 5.28 -6.19
N ASN A 185 10.05 6.30 -6.21
CA ASN A 185 9.71 7.68 -5.88
C ASN A 185 8.75 8.38 -6.87
N ARG A 186 8.76 8.01 -8.15
CA ARG A 186 7.86 8.57 -9.18
C ARG A 186 6.44 8.02 -9.06
N ALA A 187 6.31 6.73 -8.74
CA ALA A 187 5.03 6.12 -8.45
C ALA A 187 4.36 6.83 -7.26
N LYS A 188 5.05 6.99 -6.13
CA LYS A 188 4.56 7.74 -4.96
C LYS A 188 4.02 9.14 -5.29
N ALA A 189 4.63 9.86 -6.24
CA ALA A 189 4.14 11.17 -6.65
C ALA A 189 2.80 11.10 -7.39
N ALA A 190 2.63 10.12 -8.29
CA ALA A 190 1.36 9.89 -9.00
C ALA A 190 0.25 9.35 -8.08
N GLU A 191 0.62 8.60 -7.04
CA GLU A 191 -0.30 8.12 -6.01
C GLU A 191 -0.87 9.27 -5.15
N ASN A 192 -0.11 10.35 -4.97
CA ASN A 192 -0.53 11.53 -4.19
C ASN A 192 -1.36 12.54 -4.99
N GLU A 193 -1.51 12.36 -6.31
CA GLU A 193 -2.34 13.23 -7.15
C GLU A 193 -3.83 12.83 -7.05
N GLY A 194 -4.44 13.08 -5.89
CA GLY A 194 -5.88 12.88 -5.63
C GLY A 194 -6.82 13.89 -6.29
N ARG A 195 -6.37 14.64 -7.31
CA ARG A 195 -7.10 15.81 -7.84
C ARG A 195 -8.12 15.52 -8.94
N ASP A 196 -8.14 14.30 -9.48
CA ASP A 196 -8.97 13.97 -10.66
C ASP A 196 -9.74 12.64 -10.50
N LEU A 197 -10.19 12.36 -9.27
CA LEU A 197 -11.21 11.33 -9.03
C LEU A 197 -12.57 11.97 -9.31
N SER A 198 -13.05 11.71 -10.52
CA SER A 198 -14.30 12.20 -11.09
C SER A 198 -15.50 11.99 -10.15
N GLY A 199 -15.96 13.05 -9.48
CA GLY A 199 -17.38 13.22 -9.15
C GLY A 199 -17.79 13.47 -7.69
N GLY A 200 -16.88 13.47 -6.70
CA GLY A 200 -17.25 13.77 -5.30
C GLY A 200 -16.27 13.22 -4.28
N GLY A 201 -16.45 13.60 -3.00
CA GLY A 201 -15.69 13.04 -1.88
C GLY A 201 -16.04 11.57 -1.61
N GLY A 202 -15.26 10.91 -0.77
CA GLY A 202 -15.44 9.50 -0.42
C GLY A 202 -14.15 8.82 0.02
N ILE A 203 -14.28 7.58 0.47
CA ILE A 203 -13.16 6.71 0.82
C ILE A 203 -12.91 5.72 -0.32
N PHE A 204 -11.70 5.76 -0.88
CA PHE A 204 -11.31 4.99 -2.06
C PHE A 204 -10.09 4.14 -1.75
N THR A 205 -10.20 2.83 -1.94
CA THR A 205 -9.01 1.95 -1.98
C THR A 205 -8.33 2.07 -3.36
N PRO A 206 -7.04 1.77 -3.51
CA PRO A 206 -6.36 1.81 -4.82
C PRO A 206 -7.09 1.00 -5.91
N SER A 207 -7.73 -0.12 -5.53
CA SER A 207 -8.58 -0.94 -6.41
C SER A 207 -9.86 -0.25 -6.89
N SER A 208 -10.26 0.88 -6.31
CA SER A 208 -11.49 1.60 -6.66
C SER A 208 -11.25 2.84 -7.51
N LEU A 209 -9.98 3.21 -7.74
CA LEU A 209 -9.60 4.43 -8.48
C LEU A 209 -9.71 4.30 -10.01
N GLY A 210 -9.82 3.07 -10.52
CA GLY A 210 -10.12 2.78 -11.93
C GLY A 210 -9.00 3.10 -12.93
N MET A 211 -9.36 3.13 -14.22
CA MET A 211 -8.39 3.30 -15.33
C MET A 211 -7.67 4.65 -15.33
N SER A 212 -8.33 5.74 -14.91
CA SER A 212 -7.69 7.05 -14.90
C SER A 212 -6.47 7.07 -13.98
N PHE A 213 -6.54 6.34 -12.87
CA PHE A 213 -5.42 6.15 -11.97
C PHE A 213 -4.31 5.26 -12.57
N VAL A 214 -4.69 4.14 -13.21
CA VAL A 214 -3.75 3.27 -13.93
C VAL A 214 -3.00 4.03 -15.02
N GLU A 215 -3.67 4.88 -15.78
CA GLU A 215 -3.07 5.71 -16.81
C GLU A 215 -2.11 6.75 -16.25
N ARG A 216 -2.42 7.36 -15.09
CA ARG A 216 -1.49 8.24 -14.38
C ARG A 216 -0.22 7.49 -13.94
N LEU A 217 -0.37 6.28 -13.42
CA LEU A 217 0.77 5.42 -13.06
C LEU A 217 1.63 5.07 -14.29
N ARG A 218 1.00 4.71 -15.41
CA ARG A 218 1.71 4.43 -16.67
C ARG A 218 2.49 5.66 -17.18
N LYS A 219 1.92 6.86 -17.07
CA LYS A 219 2.59 8.11 -17.45
C LYS A 219 3.87 8.38 -16.64
N VAL A 220 3.93 7.93 -15.39
CA VAL A 220 5.14 8.08 -14.55
C VAL A 220 6.11 6.90 -14.64
N GLY A 221 5.87 5.97 -15.56
CA GLY A 221 6.76 4.85 -15.87
C GLY A 221 6.44 3.54 -15.14
N VAL A 222 5.26 3.41 -14.54
CA VAL A 222 4.82 2.13 -13.96
C VAL A 222 4.29 1.22 -15.08
N VAL A 223 4.87 0.03 -15.20
CA VAL A 223 4.42 -0.99 -16.15
C VAL A 223 3.36 -1.85 -15.46
N ILE A 224 2.18 -1.92 -16.06
CA ILE A 224 1.04 -2.70 -15.56
C ILE A 224 0.52 -3.53 -16.72
N GLU A 225 0.72 -4.84 -16.65
CA GLU A 225 0.39 -5.82 -17.68
C GLU A 225 -0.46 -6.94 -17.09
N ALA A 226 -1.39 -7.44 -17.88
CA ALA A 226 -2.13 -8.66 -17.58
C ALA A 226 -2.20 -9.49 -18.86
N GLU A 227 -1.71 -10.72 -18.77
CA GLU A 227 -1.66 -11.65 -19.88
C GLU A 227 -2.58 -12.83 -19.55
N ASN A 228 -3.45 -13.19 -20.50
CA ASN A 228 -4.22 -14.43 -20.40
C ASN A 228 -3.29 -15.61 -20.69
N LEU A 229 -3.46 -16.69 -19.91
CA LEU A 229 -2.73 -17.95 -20.07
C LEU A 229 -3.38 -18.87 -21.11
#